data_AF-A0A317UBF5-F1
#
_entry.id   AF-A0A317UBF5-F1
#
_cell.length_a   1.000
_cell.length_b   1.000
_cell.length_c   1.000
_cell.angle_alpha   90.00
_cell.angle_beta   90.00
_cell.angle_gamma   90.00
#
_symmetry.space_group_name_H-M   'P 1'
#
loop_
_entity.id
_entity.type
_entity.pdbx_description
1 polymer ?
#
loop_
_entity_poly.entity_id
_entity_poly.type
_entity_poly.pdbx_seq_one_letter_code
_entity_poly.pdbx_strand_id
1 'polypeptide(L)'
;MEKTNVIKLKYLRAGQPSGREYTFYTPAPVEVGDIVDIAVVSPDNTSQGMVTAVNVPLEEIEAFKDRAKTIIGKAAQRTEAEEPEQKTLLDV
;
A
#
# COMPACT_ATOMS: atom_id res chain seq x y z
N MET A 1 -15.34 4.57 -13.53
CA MET A 1 -14.78 4.67 -12.16
C MET A 1 -13.32 5.00 -12.31
N GLU A 2 -12.96 6.26 -12.07
CA GLU A 2 -11.56 6.67 -12.06
C GLU A 2 -10.90 5.98 -10.86
N LYS A 3 -10.05 4.99 -11.15
CA LYS A 3 -9.25 4.34 -10.11
C LYS A 3 -8.14 5.30 -9.75
N THR A 4 -8.24 5.94 -8.61
CA THR A 4 -7.14 6.78 -8.12
C THR A 4 -6.09 5.89 -7.48
N ASN A 5 -4.82 6.06 -7.88
CA ASN A 5 -3.69 5.36 -7.28
C ASN A 5 -3.28 5.98 -5.93
N VAL A 6 -4.26 6.32 -5.10
CA VAL A 6 -4.09 7.00 -3.82
C VAL A 6 -4.41 6.02 -2.72
N ILE A 7 -3.48 5.92 -1.78
CA ILE A 7 -3.53 4.98 -0.67
C ILE A 7 -3.31 5.71 0.64
N LYS A 8 -3.96 5.24 1.70
CA LYS A 8 -3.66 5.61 3.07
C LYS A 8 -2.94 4.45 3.73
N LEU A 9 -1.89 4.76 4.47
CA LEU A 9 -1.08 3.77 5.15
C LEU A 9 -0.62 4.28 6.51
N LYS A 10 -0.26 3.34 7.39
CA LYS A 10 0.40 3.63 8.67
C LYS A 10 1.81 3.08 8.64
N TYR A 11 2.77 3.86 9.14
CA TYR A 11 4.12 3.36 9.31
C TYR A 11 4.14 2.18 10.28
N LEU A 12 4.93 1.17 9.94
CA LEU A 12 5.19 0.05 10.83
C LEU A 12 6.31 0.42 11.77
N ARG A 13 6.06 0.30 13.06
CA ARG A 13 7.07 0.39 14.12
C ARG A 13 7.05 -0.93 14.86
N ALA A 14 8.18 -1.64 14.86
CA ALA A 14 8.32 -2.96 15.47
C ALA A 14 7.30 -4.01 14.94
N GLY A 15 6.96 -3.95 13.65
CA GLY A 15 6.02 -4.89 13.02
C GLY A 15 4.53 -4.59 13.24
N GLN A 16 4.20 -3.56 14.03
CA GLN A 16 2.82 -3.12 14.26
C GLN A 16 2.57 -1.77 13.57
N PRO A 17 1.44 -1.59 12.85
CA PRO A 17 1.06 -0.27 12.34
C PRO A 17 0.85 0.69 13.51
N SER A 18 1.69 1.72 13.60
CA SER A 18 1.69 2.64 14.74
C SER A 18 1.86 4.08 14.30
N GLY A 19 1.09 4.97 14.93
CA GLY A 19 1.12 6.39 14.65
C GLY A 19 0.01 6.86 13.71
N ARG A 20 0.31 7.92 12.95
CA ARG A 20 -0.64 8.61 12.08
C ARG A 20 -0.77 7.89 10.74
N GLU A 21 -1.97 8.00 10.19
CA GLU A 21 -2.28 7.55 8.86
C GLU A 21 -1.87 8.65 7.87
N TYR A 22 -1.12 8.27 6.85
CA TYR A 22 -0.58 9.18 5.85
C TYR A 22 -1.04 8.75 4.47
N THR A 23 -1.32 9.75 3.63
CA THR A 23 -1.74 9.54 2.25
C THR A 23 -0.52 9.56 1.32
N PHE A 24 -0.43 8.53 0.48
CA PHE A 24 0.61 8.41 -0.54
C PHE A 24 0.02 8.02 -1.90
N TYR A 25 0.76 8.33 -2.96
CA TYR A 25 0.51 7.77 -4.27
C TYR A 25 1.26 6.46 -4.44
N THR A 26 0.64 5.51 -5.13
CA THR A 26 1.26 4.24 -5.49
C THR A 26 1.44 4.14 -7.02
N PRO A 27 2.61 3.73 -7.52
CA PRO A 27 2.77 3.45 -8.95
C PRO A 27 2.16 2.10 -9.35
N ALA A 28 1.86 1.24 -8.38
CA ALA A 28 1.33 -0.10 -8.58
C ALA A 28 0.00 -0.30 -7.85
N PRO A 29 -0.88 -1.20 -8.32
CA PRO A 29 -2.08 -1.56 -7.57
C PRO A 29 -1.67 -2.24 -6.25
N VAL A 30 -2.14 -1.70 -5.14
CA VAL A 30 -1.98 -2.28 -3.81
C VAL A 30 -3.36 -2.46 -3.16
N GLU A 31 -3.41 -3.31 -2.14
CA GLU A 31 -4.63 -3.65 -1.43
C GLU A 31 -4.49 -3.33 0.06
N VAL A 32 -5.62 -3.23 0.77
CA VAL A 32 -5.62 -3.02 2.22
C VAL A 32 -4.99 -4.22 2.89
N GLY A 33 -4.02 -3.97 3.76
CA GLY A 33 -3.22 -5.00 4.42
C GLY A 33 -1.84 -5.25 3.79
N ASP A 34 -1.58 -4.71 2.60
CA ASP A 34 -0.29 -4.84 1.94
C ASP A 34 0.77 -3.96 2.63
N ILE A 35 2.01 -4.45 2.71
CA ILE A 35 3.15 -3.68 3.23
C ILE A 35 3.87 -3.03 2.05
N VAL A 36 4.06 -1.71 2.11
CA VAL A 36 4.75 -0.92 1.09
C VAL A 36 6.00 -0.25 1.64
N ASP A 37 7.00 -0.06 0.79
CA ASP A 37 8.25 0.63 1.12
C ASP A 37 8.13 2.13 0.79
N ILE A 38 8.38 2.96 1.80
CA ILE A 38 8.25 4.41 1.76
C ILE A 38 9.65 5.01 1.87
N ALA A 39 10.00 5.86 0.90
CA ALA A 39 11.20 6.69 0.97
C ALA A 39 11.00 7.75 2.06
N VAL A 40 11.60 7.52 3.23
CA VAL A 40 11.59 8.49 4.32
C VAL A 40 12.69 9.55 4.09
N VAL A 41 12.70 10.56 4.95
CA VAL A 41 13.50 11.80 4.87
C VAL A 41 15.01 11.56 4.66
N SER A 42 15.52 10.36 4.92
CA SER A 42 16.90 9.98 4.62
C SER A 42 16.96 9.07 3.38
N PRO A 43 17.74 9.42 2.35
CA PRO A 43 17.92 8.58 1.16
C PRO A 43 18.49 7.20 1.49
N ASP A 44 19.17 7.05 2.63
CA ASP A 44 19.78 5.80 3.08
C ASP A 44 18.85 4.89 3.89
N ASN A 45 17.62 5.31 4.20
CA ASN A 45 16.67 4.50 4.98
C ASN A 45 15.28 4.50 4.33
N THR A 46 14.75 3.31 4.11
CA THR A 46 13.33 3.10 3.78
C THR A 46 12.55 2.78 5.05
N SER A 47 11.28 3.18 5.12
CA SER A 47 10.36 2.70 6.15
C SER A 47 9.24 1.93 5.51
N GLN A 48 8.83 0.87 6.19
CA GLN A 48 7.69 0.09 5.78
C GLN A 48 6.41 0.71 6.34
N GLY A 49 5.34 0.66 5.57
CA GLY A 49 4.00 1.01 6.02
C GLY A 49 2.97 -0.01 5.58
N MET A 50 1.96 -0.22 6.41
CA MET A 50 0.82 -1.08 6.10
C MET A 50 -0.30 -0.23 5.51
N VAL A 51 -0.82 -0.65 4.36
CA VAL A 51 -1.93 0.01 3.67
C VAL A 51 -3.22 -0.20 4.45
N THR A 52 -3.87 0.89 4.83
CA THR A 52 -5.14 0.89 5.57
C THR A 52 -6.34 1.24 4.68
N ALA A 53 -6.11 2.01 3.60
CA ALA A 53 -7.14 2.30 2.60
C ALA A 53 -6.53 2.44 1.21
N VAL A 54 -7.31 2.09 0.19
CA VAL A 54 -6.92 2.17 -1.24
C VAL A 54 -8.05 2.79 -2.05
N ASN A 55 -7.73 3.31 -3.23
CA ASN A 55 -8.70 3.94 -4.14
C ASN A 55 -9.42 5.14 -3.50
N VAL A 56 -8.70 5.96 -2.74
CA VAL A 56 -9.28 7.19 -2.16
C VAL A 56 -9.59 8.17 -3.31
N PRO A 57 -10.79 8.75 -3.38
CA PRO A 57 -11.16 9.70 -4.42
C PRO A 57 -10.27 10.96 -4.36
N LEU A 58 -9.96 11.55 -5.53
CA LEU A 58 -9.16 12.77 -5.61
C LEU A 58 -9.77 13.90 -4.80
N GLU A 59 -11.10 14.03 -4.78
CA GLU A 59 -11.85 15.06 -4.05
C GLU A 59 -11.48 15.12 -2.56
N GLU A 60 -11.31 13.96 -1.90
CA GLU A 60 -10.90 13.91 -0.49
C GLU A 60 -9.44 14.32 -0.28
N ILE A 61 -8.60 14.08 -1.27
CA ILE A 61 -7.16 14.34 -1.17
C ILE A 61 -6.75 15.64 -1.84
N GLU A 62 -7.66 16.42 -2.44
CA GLU A 62 -7.33 17.68 -3.11
C GLU A 62 -6.59 18.64 -2.18
N ALA A 63 -6.97 18.70 -0.90
CA ALA A 63 -6.31 19.51 0.12
C ALA A 63 -4.84 19.08 0.40
N PHE A 64 -4.49 17.85 0.04
CA PHE A 64 -3.19 17.24 0.35
C PHE A 64 -2.48 16.68 -0.89
N LYS A 65 -3.06 16.82 -2.10
CA LYS A 65 -2.55 16.23 -3.34
C LYS A 65 -1.14 16.72 -3.67
N ASP A 66 -0.88 17.99 -3.36
CA ASP A 66 0.41 18.66 -3.54
C ASP A 66 1.45 18.29 -2.47
N ARG A 67 1.02 17.66 -1.37
CA ARG A 67 1.88 17.21 -0.26
C ARG A 67 2.05 15.69 -0.21
N ALA A 68 1.17 14.95 -0.89
CA ALA A 68 1.22 13.51 -0.95
C ALA A 68 2.46 13.07 -1.72
N LYS A 69 3.24 12.20 -1.10
CA LYS A 69 4.44 11.62 -1.70
C LYS A 69 4.10 10.32 -2.41
N THR A 70 4.99 9.87 -3.28
CA THR A 70 4.89 8.57 -3.92
C THR A 70 5.70 7.55 -3.11
N ILE A 71 5.14 6.36 -2.89
CA ILE A 71 5.91 5.24 -2.32
C ILE A 71 6.95 4.72 -3.31
N ILE A 72 7.96 3.99 -2.84
CA ILE A 72 8.96 3.36 -3.71
C ILE A 72 8.33 2.18 -4.45
N GLY A 73 7.57 1.35 -3.72
CA GLY A 73 6.89 0.18 -4.26
C GLY A 73 6.29 -0.69 -3.16
N LYS A 74 5.70 -1.83 -3.54
CA LYS A 74 5.34 -2.86 -2.57
C LYS A 74 6.60 -3.35 -1.88
N ALA A 75 6.60 -3.38 -0.55
CA ALA A 75 7.66 -4.04 0.17
C ALA A 75 7.60 -5.51 -0.24
N ALA A 76 8.77 -6.13 -0.42
CA ALA A 76 8.84 -7.57 -0.60
C ALA A 76 8.43 -8.22 0.73
N GLN A 77 7.13 -8.26 1.02
CA GLN A 77 6.60 -9.27 1.90
C GLN A 77 6.99 -10.58 1.24
N ARG A 78 7.70 -11.43 1.98
CA ARG A 78 7.74 -12.85 1.64
C ARG A 78 6.29 -13.31 1.62
N THR A 79 5.70 -13.33 0.44
CA THR A 79 4.41 -13.95 0.19
C THR A 79 4.61 -15.45 0.38
N GLU A 80 4.44 -15.92 1.61
CA GLU A 80 3.74 -17.19 1.86
C GLU A 80 2.25 -16.92 1.62
N ALA A 81 1.88 -16.83 0.35
CA ALA A 81 0.51 -17.00 -0.12
C ALA A 81 0.61 -17.49 -1.56
N GLU A 82 1.17 -18.68 -1.71
CA GLU A 82 0.76 -19.55 -2.80
C GLU A 82 -0.66 -20.03 -2.47
N GLU A 83 -1.67 -19.24 -2.82
CA GLU A 83 -2.99 -19.81 -3.11
C GLU A 83 -3.11 -19.93 -4.63
N PRO A 84 -2.90 -21.13 -5.21
CA PRO A 84 -3.57 -21.47 -6.44
C PRO A 84 -4.94 -22.06 -6.07
N GLU A 85 -5.92 -21.23 -5.70
CA GLU A 85 -7.30 -21.64 -5.86
C GLU A 85 -7.70 -21.36 -7.32
N GLN A 86 -7.80 -22.41 -8.15
CA GLN A 86 -8.85 -22.53 -9.18
C GLN A 86 -8.82 -23.89 -9.91
N LYS A 87 -9.53 -24.84 -9.32
CA LYS A 87 -10.69 -25.55 -9.93
C LYS A 87 -10.58 -26.02 -11.39
N THR A 88 -10.45 -27.33 -11.59
CA THR A 88 -11.08 -28.18 -12.62
C THR A 88 -10.81 -29.64 -12.20
N LEU A 89 -11.64 -30.66 -12.35
CA LEU A 89 -12.97 -30.90 -12.88
C LEU A 89 -13.38 -32.26 -12.27
N LEU A 90 -14.68 -32.49 -12.13
CA LEU A 90 -15.23 -33.82 -11.84
C LEU A 90 -14.93 -34.83 -12.97
N ASP A 91 -15.18 -36.12 -12.66
CA ASP A 91 -15.37 -37.28 -13.55
C ASP A 91 -14.14 -38.14 -13.91
N VAL A 92 -13.95 -39.24 -13.16
CA VAL A 92 -14.06 -40.64 -13.62
C VAL A 92 -14.03 -41.61 -12.44
#